data_AF-A0A2Z6EVN6-F1
#
_entry.id   AF-A0A2Z6EVN6-F1
#
_cell.length_a   1.000
_cell.length_b   1.000
_cell.length_c   1.000
_cell.angle_alpha   90.00
_cell.angle_beta   90.00
_cell.angle_gamma   90.00
#
_symmetry.space_group_name_H-M   'P 1'
#
loop_
_entity.id
_entity.type
_entity.pdbx_description
1 polymer ?
#
loop_
_entity_poly.entity_id
_entity_poly.type
_entity_poly.pdbx_seq_one_letter_code
_entity_poly.pdbx_strand_id
1 'polypeptide(L)'
;MSIQLSEYGDTQLDRGIPGLEADNGPNSIVNRRNASTTEIDFGLAVAAGADADTAVLPSTGCRIIGLSVRHATMQANQTGNVSYAPKATVPVMEIGRLWAIAQTAVSPGDPVTTDANGALSTGTAIAVPGAVWETQAAAGAIARVRINLFFTPNTIPPTSSTSKKKESDDSASSVS
;
A
#
# COMPACT_ATOMS: atom_id res chain seq x y z
N MET A 1 -35.49 -16.51 -13.08
CA MET A 1 -34.17 -16.99 -12.63
C MET A 1 -33.84 -16.20 -11.37
N SER A 2 -34.05 -16.81 -10.21
CA SER A 2 -34.01 -16.13 -8.91
C SER A 2 -32.61 -16.29 -8.34
N ILE A 3 -31.90 -15.17 -8.13
CA ILE A 3 -30.61 -15.17 -7.44
C ILE A 3 -30.85 -15.55 -5.97
N GLN A 4 -30.23 -16.65 -5.52
CA GLN A 4 -30.23 -17.07 -4.11
C GLN A 4 -29.17 -16.27 -3.36
N LEU A 5 -29.61 -15.37 -2.47
CA LEU A 5 -28.72 -14.49 -1.69
C LEU A 5 -27.93 -15.23 -0.59
N SER A 6 -28.30 -16.46 -0.26
CA SER A 6 -27.63 -17.28 0.76
C SER A 6 -26.24 -17.74 0.36
N GLU A 7 -25.93 -17.86 -0.94
CA GLU A 7 -24.62 -18.33 -1.41
C GLU A 7 -23.60 -17.19 -1.60
N TYR A 8 -24.09 -15.99 -1.92
CA TYR A 8 -23.23 -14.82 -2.18
C TYR A 8 -22.94 -13.99 -0.92
N GLY A 9 -23.87 -13.97 0.04
CA GLY A 9 -23.71 -13.28 1.32
C GLY A 9 -22.76 -14.01 2.26
N ASP A 10 -22.95 -15.31 2.48
CA ASP A 10 -22.20 -16.06 3.50
C ASP A 10 -20.72 -16.19 3.16
N THR A 11 -20.35 -16.43 1.90
CA THR A 11 -18.94 -16.63 1.52
C THR A 11 -18.10 -15.34 1.62
N GLN A 12 -18.70 -14.16 1.51
CA GLN A 12 -18.03 -12.87 1.72
C GLN A 12 -18.09 -12.39 3.18
N LEU A 13 -19.11 -12.81 3.93
CA LEU A 13 -19.21 -12.54 5.37
C LEU A 13 -18.27 -13.43 6.21
N ASP A 14 -17.88 -14.61 5.71
CA ASP A 14 -17.04 -15.56 6.46
C ASP A 14 -15.55 -15.15 6.56
N ARG A 15 -15.09 -14.19 5.73
CA ARG A 15 -13.67 -13.75 5.71
C ARG A 15 -13.42 -12.25 5.57
N GLY A 16 -14.38 -11.45 5.11
CA GLY A 16 -14.23 -9.99 4.92
C GLY A 16 -14.37 -9.55 3.46
N ILE A 17 -14.59 -8.26 3.20
CA ILE A 17 -14.78 -7.68 1.86
C ILE A 17 -13.56 -6.84 1.49
N PRO A 18 -13.03 -6.87 0.24
CA PRO A 18 -11.86 -6.08 -0.14
C PRO A 18 -12.04 -4.58 0.13
N GLY A 19 -11.00 -3.95 0.68
CA GLY A 19 -10.98 -2.57 1.11
C GLY A 19 -11.75 -2.28 2.40
N LEU A 20 -12.43 -3.25 3.00
CA LEU A 20 -13.07 -3.07 4.30
C LEU A 20 -12.01 -3.05 5.41
N GLU A 21 -12.16 -2.14 6.36
CA GLU A 21 -11.36 -2.13 7.58
C GLU A 21 -11.53 -3.46 8.32
N ALA A 22 -10.41 -4.10 8.65
CA ALA A 22 -10.43 -5.42 9.25
C ALA A 22 -10.52 -5.38 10.79
N ASP A 23 -10.30 -4.21 11.38
CA ASP A 23 -10.23 -4.00 12.82
C ASP A 23 -10.54 -2.52 13.12
N ASN A 24 -11.17 -2.25 14.27
CA ASN A 24 -11.45 -0.89 14.78
C ASN A 24 -10.30 -0.34 15.64
N GLY A 25 -9.11 -0.92 15.49
CA GLY A 25 -7.88 -0.41 16.10
C GLY A 25 -7.46 0.96 15.52
N PRO A 26 -6.30 1.50 15.91
CA PRO A 26 -5.83 2.77 15.39
C PRO A 26 -5.64 2.69 13.88
N ASN A 27 -6.41 3.50 13.16
CA ASN A 27 -6.34 3.66 11.71
C ASN A 27 -6.02 5.12 11.35
N SER A 28 -5.37 5.32 10.21
CA SER A 28 -5.15 6.63 9.62
C SER A 28 -5.59 6.55 8.16
N ILE A 29 -6.67 7.26 7.86
CA ILE A 29 -7.28 7.30 6.52
C ILE A 29 -7.29 8.76 6.07
N VAL A 30 -6.64 9.01 4.94
CA VAL A 30 -6.52 10.34 4.34
C VAL A 30 -7.23 10.35 3.01
N ASN A 31 -8.08 11.35 2.81
CA ASN A 31 -8.78 11.53 1.54
C ASN A 31 -7.85 12.14 0.49
N ARG A 32 -7.82 11.54 -0.70
CA ARG A 32 -7.05 12.00 -1.87
C ARG A 32 -7.94 12.04 -3.10
N ARG A 33 -7.64 12.91 -4.07
CA ARG A 33 -8.37 12.96 -5.34
C ARG A 33 -7.77 11.96 -6.34
N ASN A 34 -8.58 11.12 -6.99
CA ASN A 34 -8.13 10.31 -8.12
C ASN A 34 -7.73 11.24 -9.28
N ALA A 35 -6.44 11.39 -9.53
CA ALA A 35 -5.93 12.20 -10.65
C ALA A 35 -5.75 11.39 -11.95
N SER A 36 -5.96 10.08 -11.90
CA SER A 36 -5.88 9.20 -13.06
C SER A 36 -7.12 9.32 -13.96
N THR A 37 -6.98 8.86 -15.19
CA THR A 37 -8.10 8.58 -16.10
C THR A 37 -8.75 7.23 -15.83
N THR A 38 -8.12 6.39 -15.00
CA THR A 38 -8.59 5.05 -14.64
C THR A 38 -9.33 5.08 -13.31
N GLU A 39 -10.35 4.25 -13.18
CA GLU A 39 -11.03 4.01 -11.90
C GLU A 39 -10.09 3.29 -10.92
N ILE A 40 -10.24 3.56 -9.63
CA ILE A 40 -9.50 2.88 -8.57
C ILE A 40 -10.50 2.00 -7.80
N ASP A 41 -10.27 0.70 -7.81
CA ASP A 41 -11.08 -0.26 -7.04
C ASP A 41 -10.67 -0.27 -5.54
N PHE A 42 -11.41 -0.99 -4.72
CA PHE A 42 -11.19 -1.11 -3.28
C PHE A 42 -10.11 -2.13 -2.92
N GLY A 43 -9.35 -1.86 -1.86
CA GLY A 43 -8.30 -2.75 -1.36
C GLY A 43 -7.08 -2.82 -2.27
N LEU A 44 -6.87 -1.83 -3.13
CA LEU A 44 -5.73 -1.72 -4.03
C LEU A 44 -4.65 -0.80 -3.44
N ALA A 45 -3.40 -1.05 -3.79
CA ALA A 45 -2.34 -0.06 -3.54
C ALA A 45 -2.53 1.17 -4.41
N VAL A 46 -2.27 2.33 -3.81
CA VAL A 46 -2.34 3.63 -4.47
C VAL A 46 -1.04 4.38 -4.27
N ALA A 47 -0.63 5.08 -5.32
CA ALA A 47 0.57 5.91 -5.35
C ALA A 47 0.23 7.40 -5.36
N ALA A 48 1.19 8.22 -4.96
CA ALA A 48 1.08 9.68 -5.07
C ALA A 48 0.97 10.08 -6.55
N GLY A 49 -0.01 10.94 -6.88
CA GLY A 49 -0.06 11.59 -8.18
C GLY A 49 0.95 12.74 -8.30
N ALA A 50 0.94 13.43 -9.44
CA ALA A 50 1.83 14.55 -9.71
C ALA A 50 1.50 15.80 -8.87
N ASP A 51 0.22 16.01 -8.57
CA ASP A 51 -0.25 17.13 -7.77
C ASP A 51 -0.36 16.74 -6.28
N ALA A 52 -0.31 17.73 -5.39
CA ALA A 52 -0.60 17.54 -3.98
C ALA A 52 -2.01 16.96 -3.77
N ASP A 53 -2.15 16.14 -2.73
CA ASP A 53 -3.41 15.48 -2.34
C ASP A 53 -4.07 14.63 -3.43
N THR A 54 -3.28 14.12 -4.38
CA THR A 54 -3.77 13.20 -5.41
C THR A 54 -3.27 11.77 -5.24
N ALA A 55 -4.10 10.84 -5.72
CA ALA A 55 -3.82 9.41 -5.78
C ALA A 55 -3.96 8.90 -7.21
N VAL A 56 -3.13 7.93 -7.57
CA VAL A 56 -3.14 7.21 -8.85
C VAL A 56 -2.84 5.73 -8.62
N LEU A 57 -3.09 4.88 -9.61
CA LEU A 57 -2.61 3.50 -9.57
C LEU A 57 -1.07 3.48 -9.65
N PRO A 58 -0.41 2.49 -9.02
CA PRO A 58 1.05 2.41 -8.99
C PRO A 58 1.68 2.29 -10.38
N SER A 59 2.91 2.78 -10.50
CA SER A 59 3.79 2.53 -11.63
C SER A 59 5.20 2.27 -11.13
N THR A 60 6.08 1.73 -11.98
CA THR A 60 7.46 1.42 -11.57
C THR A 60 8.16 2.68 -11.04
N GLY A 61 8.71 2.60 -9.82
CA GLY A 61 9.40 3.72 -9.16
C GLY A 61 8.47 4.76 -8.52
N CYS A 62 7.15 4.54 -8.50
CA CYS A 62 6.22 5.43 -7.82
C CYS A 62 6.35 5.36 -6.29
N ARG A 63 5.86 6.39 -5.61
CA ARG A 63 5.75 6.41 -4.15
C ARG A 63 4.36 5.92 -3.75
N ILE A 64 4.30 4.73 -3.15
CA ILE A 64 3.07 4.21 -2.55
C ILE A 64 2.70 5.08 -1.33
N ILE A 65 1.43 5.49 -1.28
CA ILE A 65 0.88 6.34 -0.21
C ILE A 65 -0.12 5.60 0.67
N GLY A 66 -0.57 4.40 0.28
CA GLY A 66 -1.44 3.58 1.10
C GLY A 66 -2.29 2.62 0.28
N LEU A 67 -3.39 2.17 0.88
CA LEU A 67 -4.34 1.25 0.29
C LEU A 67 -5.74 1.90 0.20
N SER A 68 -6.46 1.69 -0.90
CA SER A 68 -7.81 2.24 -1.07
C SER A 68 -8.81 1.57 -0.13
N VAL A 69 -9.55 2.38 0.63
CA VAL A 69 -10.57 1.90 1.57
C VAL A 69 -11.93 1.86 0.88
N ARG A 70 -12.75 0.88 1.23
CA ARG A 70 -14.12 0.78 0.76
C ARG A 70 -15.02 1.77 1.47
N HIS A 71 -15.74 2.60 0.71
CA HIS A 71 -16.80 3.42 1.27
C HIS A 71 -18.15 2.69 1.20
N ALA A 72 -18.67 2.28 2.36
CA ALA A 72 -19.82 1.36 2.46
C ALA A 72 -21.12 1.87 1.80
N THR A 73 -21.27 3.18 1.66
CA THR A 73 -22.47 3.81 1.06
C THR A 73 -22.28 4.20 -0.41
N MET A 74 -21.14 3.83 -1.03
CA MET A 74 -20.85 4.18 -2.40
C MET A 74 -21.78 3.45 -3.37
N GLN A 75 -22.35 4.20 -4.32
CA GLN A 75 -23.26 3.65 -5.31
C GLN A 75 -22.47 2.94 -6.41
N ALA A 76 -23.03 1.84 -6.92
CA ALA A 76 -22.52 1.19 -8.11
C ALA A 76 -22.74 2.07 -9.34
N ASN A 77 -21.85 1.94 -10.33
CA ASN A 77 -22.01 2.51 -11.65
C ASN A 77 -23.11 1.75 -12.44
N GLN A 78 -23.40 2.19 -13.66
CA GLN A 78 -24.45 1.61 -14.51
C GLN A 78 -24.23 0.13 -14.86
N THR A 79 -22.99 -0.38 -14.73
CA THR A 79 -22.64 -1.79 -14.95
C THR A 79 -22.63 -2.61 -13.66
N GLY A 80 -23.00 -2.02 -12.52
CA GLY A 80 -23.06 -2.70 -11.23
C GLY A 80 -21.73 -2.76 -10.46
N ASN A 81 -20.67 -2.11 -10.96
CA ASN A 81 -19.36 -2.07 -10.29
C ASN A 81 -19.27 -0.88 -9.35
N VAL A 82 -18.59 -1.03 -8.22
CA VAL A 82 -18.37 0.05 -7.26
C VAL A 82 -16.88 0.36 -7.23
N SER A 83 -16.51 1.54 -7.69
CA SER A 83 -15.12 1.99 -7.84
C SER A 83 -15.02 3.50 -7.71
N TYR A 84 -13.82 4.02 -7.44
CA TYR A 84 -13.54 5.45 -7.45
C TYR A 84 -13.26 5.94 -8.86
N ALA A 85 -14.28 6.56 -9.48
CA ALA A 85 -14.16 7.19 -10.79
C ALA A 85 -13.03 8.25 -10.85
N PRO A 86 -12.54 8.60 -12.06
CA PRO A 86 -11.64 9.73 -12.24
C PRO A 86 -12.16 10.99 -11.54
N LYS A 87 -11.27 11.71 -10.85
CA LYS A 87 -11.57 12.91 -10.05
C LYS A 87 -12.41 12.68 -8.79
N ALA A 88 -12.82 11.45 -8.49
CA ALA A 88 -13.49 11.13 -7.23
C ALA A 88 -12.52 11.21 -6.04
N THR A 89 -13.07 11.42 -4.85
CA THR A 89 -12.32 11.34 -3.59
C THR A 89 -12.14 9.88 -3.20
N VAL A 90 -10.89 9.48 -3.02
CA VAL A 90 -10.43 8.14 -2.61
C VAL A 90 -9.94 8.23 -1.16
N PRO A 91 -10.56 7.51 -0.20
CA PRO A 91 -10.00 7.32 1.12
C PRO A 91 -8.83 6.34 1.04
N VAL A 92 -7.67 6.77 1.53
CA VAL A 92 -6.42 6.01 1.49
C VAL A 92 -5.97 5.69 2.91
N MET A 93 -5.88 4.41 3.26
CA MET A 93 -5.35 3.95 4.53
C MET A 93 -3.83 3.96 4.50
N GLU A 94 -3.22 4.83 5.32
CA GLU A 94 -1.77 4.92 5.50
C GLU A 94 -1.31 4.03 6.66
N ILE A 95 -2.16 3.86 7.69
CA ILE A 95 -1.91 3.02 8.86
C ILE A 95 -3.20 2.28 9.20
N GLY A 96 -3.11 0.97 9.46
CA GLY A 96 -4.24 0.18 9.92
C GLY A 96 -4.24 -1.25 9.38
N ARG A 97 -5.41 -1.91 9.45
CA ARG A 97 -5.64 -3.24 8.90
C ARG A 97 -6.83 -3.21 7.95
N LEU A 98 -6.69 -3.82 6.78
CA LEU A 98 -7.78 -4.00 5.83
C LEU A 98 -7.80 -5.42 5.29
N TRP A 99 -8.94 -5.80 4.72
CA TRP A 99 -9.09 -6.98 3.89
C TRP A 99 -8.72 -6.66 2.44
N ALA A 100 -7.92 -7.50 1.80
CA ALA A 100 -7.54 -7.34 0.39
C ALA A 100 -7.45 -8.70 -0.31
N ILE A 101 -7.59 -8.69 -1.63
CA ILE A 101 -7.41 -9.89 -2.46
C ILE A 101 -5.92 -10.13 -2.66
N ALA A 102 -5.45 -11.33 -2.32
CA ALA A 102 -4.09 -11.76 -2.61
C ALA A 102 -4.02 -12.37 -4.01
N GLN A 103 -3.29 -11.76 -4.95
CA GLN A 103 -3.14 -12.26 -6.32
C GLN A 103 -2.31 -13.54 -6.40
N THR A 104 -1.48 -13.79 -5.39
CA THR A 104 -0.66 -14.99 -5.23
C THR A 104 -0.98 -15.66 -3.91
N ALA A 105 -0.52 -16.89 -3.71
CA ALA A 105 -0.54 -17.48 -2.37
C ALA A 105 0.31 -16.63 -1.41
N VAL A 106 -0.22 -16.36 -0.22
CA VAL A 106 0.41 -15.53 0.81
C VAL A 106 0.34 -16.22 2.16
N SER A 107 1.36 -15.99 2.98
CA SER A 107 1.48 -16.49 4.35
C SER A 107 1.61 -15.33 5.35
N PRO A 108 1.26 -15.53 6.63
CA PRO A 108 1.48 -14.52 7.66
C PRO A 108 2.95 -14.13 7.75
N GLY A 109 3.23 -12.82 7.77
CA GLY A 109 4.58 -12.27 7.78
C GLY A 109 5.16 -11.96 6.41
N ASP A 110 4.52 -12.40 5.32
CA ASP A 110 4.99 -12.10 3.97
C ASP A 110 4.92 -10.59 3.69
N PRO A 111 5.95 -10.02 3.01
CA PRO A 111 5.91 -8.64 2.57
C PRO A 111 4.81 -8.44 1.52
N VAL A 112 4.18 -7.27 1.53
CA VAL A 112 3.19 -6.92 0.50
C VAL A 112 3.87 -6.22 -0.66
N THR A 113 3.60 -6.69 -1.86
CA THR A 113 3.96 -6.04 -3.11
C THR A 113 2.73 -5.74 -3.95
N THR A 114 2.86 -4.84 -4.92
CA THR A 114 1.79 -4.48 -5.83
C THR A 114 2.24 -4.45 -7.29
N ASP A 115 1.30 -4.70 -8.20
CA ASP A 115 1.48 -4.49 -9.63
C ASP A 115 1.11 -3.05 -10.05
N ALA A 116 1.18 -2.76 -11.35
CA ALA A 116 0.80 -1.45 -11.88
C ALA A 116 -0.70 -1.16 -11.83
N ASN A 117 -1.53 -2.16 -11.52
CA ASN A 117 -2.97 -2.02 -11.34
C ASN A 117 -3.36 -1.86 -9.87
N GLY A 118 -2.39 -1.83 -8.96
CA GLY A 118 -2.63 -1.75 -7.52
C GLY A 118 -3.01 -3.08 -6.88
N ALA A 119 -3.01 -4.19 -7.62
CA ALA A 119 -3.35 -5.50 -7.08
C ALA A 119 -2.25 -5.97 -6.12
N LEU A 120 -2.64 -6.58 -4.99
CA LEU A 120 -1.72 -6.95 -3.92
C LEU A 120 -1.25 -8.40 -4.05
N SER A 121 0.02 -8.64 -3.74
CA SER A 121 0.70 -9.93 -3.84
C SER A 121 1.87 -9.98 -2.84
N THR A 122 2.72 -11.00 -2.96
CA THR A 122 4.03 -11.11 -2.32
C THR A 122 5.07 -11.44 -3.39
N GLY A 123 6.31 -10.98 -3.24
CA GLY A 123 7.41 -11.27 -4.17
C GLY A 123 8.26 -10.05 -4.51
N THR A 124 8.59 -9.89 -5.81
CA THR A 124 9.58 -8.91 -6.30
C THR A 124 8.98 -7.77 -7.11
N ALA A 125 7.66 -7.54 -7.01
CA ALA A 125 6.99 -6.42 -7.69
C ALA A 125 7.26 -5.10 -6.94
N ILE A 126 6.41 -4.07 -7.14
CA ILE A 126 6.56 -2.79 -6.45
C ILE A 126 6.31 -3.04 -4.95
N ALA A 127 7.32 -2.80 -4.11
CA ALA A 127 7.15 -2.97 -2.67
C ALA A 127 6.13 -1.97 -2.12
N VAL A 128 5.23 -2.41 -1.25
CA VAL A 128 4.36 -1.55 -0.44
C VAL A 128 5.05 -1.40 0.92
N PRO A 129 5.73 -0.27 1.20
CA PRO A 129 6.55 -0.16 2.39
C PRO A 129 5.73 -0.29 3.67
N GLY A 130 6.24 -1.02 4.66
CA GLY A 130 5.57 -1.17 5.96
C GLY A 130 4.28 -1.99 5.93
N ALA A 131 3.94 -2.64 4.81
CA ALA A 131 2.79 -3.52 4.70
C ALA A 131 3.18 -5.01 4.78
N VAL A 132 2.40 -5.78 5.53
CA VAL A 132 2.63 -7.21 5.80
C VAL A 132 1.30 -7.97 5.77
N TRP A 133 1.30 -9.17 5.20
CA TRP A 133 0.16 -10.10 5.28
C TRP A 133 0.04 -10.68 6.69
N GLU A 134 -1.15 -10.66 7.28
CA GLU A 134 -1.39 -11.20 8.64
C GLU A 134 -2.04 -12.59 8.63
N THR A 135 -2.60 -13.00 7.49
CA THR A 135 -3.34 -14.28 7.35
C THR A 135 -2.86 -15.05 6.14
N GLN A 136 -2.96 -16.38 6.19
CA GLN A 136 -2.71 -17.23 5.04
C GLN A 136 -3.88 -17.19 4.05
N ALA A 137 -3.59 -17.13 2.76
CA ALA A 137 -4.59 -17.22 1.70
C ALA A 137 -4.01 -17.83 0.41
N ALA A 138 -4.88 -18.51 -0.35
CA ALA A 138 -4.57 -18.94 -1.71
C ALA A 138 -4.65 -17.75 -2.69
N ALA A 139 -4.10 -17.92 -3.89
CA ALA A 139 -4.25 -16.94 -4.95
C ALA A 139 -5.74 -16.67 -5.27
N GLY A 140 -6.10 -15.40 -5.41
CA GLY A 140 -7.46 -14.92 -5.61
C GLY A 140 -8.33 -14.88 -4.36
N ALA A 141 -7.83 -15.32 -3.19
CA ALA A 141 -8.59 -15.30 -1.94
C ALA A 141 -8.32 -14.03 -1.13
N ILE A 142 -9.26 -13.71 -0.22
CA ILE A 142 -9.16 -12.55 0.67
C ILE A 142 -8.25 -12.87 1.85
N ALA A 143 -7.38 -11.93 2.19
CA ALA A 143 -6.47 -11.98 3.31
C ALA A 143 -6.36 -10.61 4.00
N ARG A 144 -5.96 -10.60 5.27
CA ARG A 144 -5.76 -9.37 6.03
C ARG A 144 -4.37 -8.81 5.78
N VAL A 145 -4.33 -7.52 5.45
CA VAL A 145 -3.10 -6.74 5.32
C VAL A 145 -3.04 -5.75 6.47
N ARG A 146 -1.89 -5.67 7.13
CA ARG A 146 -1.56 -4.55 8.00
C ARG A 146 -0.61 -3.63 7.28
N ILE A 147 -0.95 -2.35 7.25
CA ILE A 147 -0.10 -1.28 6.71
C ILE A 147 0.31 -0.33 7.81
N ASN A 148 1.57 0.08 7.78
CA ASN A 148 2.12 1.08 8.68
C ASN A 148 3.13 1.94 7.92
N LEU A 149 2.62 2.82 7.06
CA LEU A 149 3.45 3.74 6.31
C LEU A 149 3.98 4.83 7.23
N PHE A 150 5.21 4.63 7.70
CA PHE A 150 6.01 5.74 8.16
C PHE A 150 6.65 6.39 6.95
N PHE A 151 6.32 7.66 6.71
CA PHE A 151 7.11 8.47 5.80
C PHE A 151 8.48 8.69 6.43
N THR A 152 9.42 7.80 6.13
CA THR A 152 10.82 8.10 6.38
C THR A 152 11.16 9.31 5.52
N PRO A 153 11.52 10.47 6.11
CA PRO A 153 12.08 11.56 5.32
C PRO A 153 13.27 10.97 4.56
N ASN A 154 13.31 11.24 3.26
CA ASN A 154 14.36 10.81 2.34
C ASN A 154 15.71 10.83 3.06
N THR A 155 16.30 9.66 3.29
CA THR A 155 17.55 9.56 4.05
C THR A 155 18.63 10.29 3.27
N ILE A 156 19.03 11.46 3.77
CA ILE A 156 20.35 11.99 3.45
C ILE A 156 21.30 10.84 3.84
N PRO A 157 22.09 10.29 2.90
CA PRO A 157 23.05 9.24 3.26
C PRO A 157 23.91 9.79 4.40
N PRO A 158 24.25 8.99 5.42
CA PRO A 158 25.13 9.46 6.46
C PRO A 158 26.41 9.92 5.78
N THR A 159 26.67 11.22 5.80
CA THR A 159 27.96 11.75 5.37
C THR A 159 28.96 11.13 6.33
N SER A 160 29.72 10.16 5.82
CA SER A 160 30.86 9.60 6.52
C SER A 160 31.85 10.75 6.72
N SER A 161 31.74 11.44 7.85
CA SER A 161 32.78 12.32 8.34
C SER A 161 33.97 11.44 8.65
N THR A 162 34.81 11.24 7.63
CA THR A 162 36.13 10.66 7.78
C THR A 162 36.89 11.58 8.72
N SER A 163 36.99 11.21 9.99
CA SER A 163 37.95 11.81 10.89
C SER A 163 39.33 11.45 10.36
N LYS A 164 39.92 12.36 9.57
CA LYS A 164 41.36 12.34 9.28
C LYS A 164 42.08 12.39 10.63
N LYS A 165 42.52 11.24 11.13
CA LYS A 165 43.65 11.20 12.06
C LYS A 165 44.81 11.85 11.32
N LYS A 166 45.17 13.05 11.75
CA LYS A 166 46.40 13.72 11.37
C LYS A 166 47.53 12.94 12.04
N GLU A 167 48.06 11.97 11.32
CA GLU A 167 49.33 11.31 11.65
C GLU A 167 50.41 12.33 11.27
N SER A 168 50.92 13.07 12.25
CA SER A 168 52.12 13.87 12.08
C SER A 168 53.32 12.96 12.32
N ASP A 169 53.82 12.40 11.23
CA ASP A 169 55.23 12.04 11.07
C ASP A 169 56.04 13.34 11.19
N ASP A 170 56.91 13.43 12.21
CA ASP A 170 57.99 14.40 12.22
C ASP A 170 59.29 13.61 12.41
N SER A 171 59.85 13.19 11.27
CA SER A 171 61.16 12.58 11.17
C SER A 171 62.18 13.64 10.76
N ALA A 172 63.10 13.92 11.69
CA ALA A 172 64.50 14.33 11.48
C ALA A 172 64.81 15.46 10.47
N SER A 173 65.19 16.62 11.01
CA SER A 173 66.07 17.58 10.34
C SER A 173 67.50 17.44 10.88
N SER A 174 68.43 17.07 10.00
CA SER A 174 69.85 16.89 10.24
C SER A 174 70.65 18.20 10.27
N VAL A 175 71.65 18.24 11.17
CA VAL A 175 73.01 18.84 11.01
C VAL A 175 73.13 20.37 10.82
N SER A 176 73.69 21.01 11.84
CA SER A 176 74.86 21.91 11.75
C SER A 176 75.57 21.91 13.10
#